data_AF-A0A6A5ADZ5-F1
#
_entry.id   AF-A0A6A5ADZ5-F1
#
_cell.length_a   1.000
_cell.length_b   1.000
_cell.length_c   1.000
_cell.angle_alpha   90.00
_cell.angle_beta   90.00
_cell.angle_gamma   90.00
#
_symmetry.space_group_name_H-M   'P 1'
#
loop_
_entity.id
_entity.type
_entity.pdbx_description
1 polymer ?
#
loop_
_entity_poly.entity_id
_entity_poly.type
_entity_poly.pdbx_seq_one_letter_code
_entity_poly.pdbx_strand_id
1 'polypeptide(L)'
;MTELRSFVQQTATVAKAGRRAKAVEGIYMGGLSLSINLSLASVLWVGGSIVGSGGLTTGELTSFMMYSGFMCLGFAQLSTLGSKVRATNEATAALFDLVDPNQSQLKAETTLQLEDVTAYSEKKDEIEGAIALNHVTFGYNVHGPLFKDLTWHVPAGSTVALVGASGAGKSTVAKLMTRLLEPSSGRVTLDGIDVATLDKEFLRRHVAMVPQDATIFAQTAHAAIKYANPAASDDDVRAAAALAHVHDFITELPQGYDTVVTQSNVSGGQKQRLALARALLTRPKTTIVIAHRVSTIRACATIAVLHEGAIAEVGTYDQLDRDGTIFHSLVATQVIDASE
;
A
#
# COMPACT_ATOMS: atom_id res chain seq x y z
N MET A 1 -24.96 7.97 -18.45
CA MET A 1 -25.23 7.65 -19.87
C MET A 1 -23.95 7.52 -20.69
N THR A 2 -22.99 8.45 -20.59
CA THR A 2 -21.72 8.44 -21.36
C THR A 2 -20.78 7.28 -20.99
N GLU A 3 -20.63 6.97 -19.70
CA GLU A 3 -19.78 5.85 -19.27
C GLU A 3 -20.34 4.48 -19.66
N LEU A 4 -21.67 4.30 -19.60
CA LEU A 4 -22.32 3.08 -20.03
C LEU A 4 -22.10 2.83 -21.54
N ARG A 5 -22.14 3.89 -22.36
CA ARG A 5 -21.83 3.79 -23.80
C ARG A 5 -20.37 3.44 -24.05
N SER A 6 -19.43 4.06 -23.30
CA SER A 6 -18.01 3.73 -23.37
C SER A 6 -17.76 2.25 -23.03
N PHE A 7 -18.36 1.76 -21.94
CA PHE A 7 -18.27 0.36 -21.52
C PHE A 7 -18.84 -0.60 -22.57
N VAL A 8 -20.02 -0.32 -23.11
CA VAL A 8 -20.64 -1.14 -24.17
C VAL A 8 -19.77 -1.15 -25.44
N GLN A 9 -19.15 -0.03 -25.79
CA GLN A 9 -18.29 0.07 -26.97
C GLN A 9 -16.96 -0.69 -26.79
N GLN A 10 -16.35 -0.61 -25.61
CA GLN A 10 -15.15 -1.37 -25.27
C GLN A 10 -15.42 -2.88 -25.22
N THR A 11 -16.50 -3.30 -24.55
CA THR A 11 -16.90 -4.71 -24.50
C THR A 11 -17.27 -5.27 -25.88
N ALA A 12 -17.93 -4.49 -26.74
CA ALA A 12 -18.20 -4.90 -28.12
C ALA A 12 -16.91 -5.10 -28.94
N THR A 13 -15.89 -4.28 -28.70
CA THR A 13 -14.58 -4.38 -29.36
C THR A 13 -13.84 -5.65 -28.92
N VAL A 14 -13.80 -5.91 -27.61
CA VAL A 14 -13.24 -7.14 -27.04
C VAL A 14 -13.98 -8.38 -27.56
N ALA A 15 -15.32 -8.34 -27.59
CA ALA A 15 -16.13 -9.44 -28.10
C ALA A 15 -15.88 -9.70 -29.60
N LYS A 16 -15.72 -8.66 -30.42
CA LYS A 16 -15.40 -8.80 -31.84
C LYS A 16 -14.01 -9.40 -32.06
N ALA A 17 -13.02 -8.97 -31.28
CA ALA A 17 -11.66 -9.54 -31.30
C ALA A 17 -11.68 -11.01 -30.84
N GLY A 18 -12.38 -11.32 -29.75
CA GLY A 18 -12.54 -12.67 -29.22
C GLY A 18 -13.21 -13.63 -30.22
N ARG A 19 -14.28 -13.18 -30.90
CA ARG A 19 -14.93 -13.97 -31.96
C ARG A 19 -13.99 -14.27 -33.12
N ARG A 20 -13.19 -13.29 -33.56
CA ARG A 20 -12.19 -13.51 -34.63
C ARG A 20 -11.11 -14.49 -34.19
N ALA A 21 -10.58 -14.35 -32.98
CA ALA A 21 -9.58 -15.26 -32.43
C ALA A 21 -10.11 -16.70 -32.38
N LYS A 22 -11.34 -16.90 -31.88
CA LYS A 22 -11.98 -18.22 -31.82
C LYS A 22 -12.32 -18.79 -33.19
N ALA A 23 -12.67 -17.95 -34.16
CA ALA A 23 -12.87 -18.39 -35.55
C ALA A 23 -11.56 -18.89 -36.18
N VAL A 24 -10.44 -18.18 -35.97
CA VAL A 24 -9.11 -18.60 -36.44
C VAL A 24 -8.68 -19.91 -35.76
N GLU A 25 -8.90 -20.04 -34.45
CA GLU A 25 -8.65 -21.28 -33.71
C GLU A 25 -9.49 -22.45 -34.24
N GLY A 26 -10.78 -22.20 -34.54
CA GLY A 26 -11.66 -23.20 -35.14
C GLY A 26 -11.21 -23.67 -36.52
N ILE A 27 -10.79 -22.74 -37.39
CA ILE A 27 -10.22 -23.08 -38.71
C ILE A 27 -8.94 -23.90 -38.55
N TYR A 28 -8.06 -23.51 -37.62
CA TYR A 28 -6.83 -24.23 -37.33
C TYR A 28 -7.10 -25.66 -36.85
N MET A 29 -7.99 -25.84 -35.87
CA MET A 29 -8.38 -27.17 -35.35
C MET A 29 -9.07 -28.02 -36.42
N GLY A 30 -9.94 -27.42 -37.24
CA GLY A 30 -10.58 -28.10 -38.36
C GLY A 30 -9.57 -28.58 -39.41
N GLY A 31 -8.60 -27.73 -39.76
CA GLY A 31 -7.53 -28.07 -40.70
C GLY A 31 -6.62 -29.21 -40.19
N LEU A 32 -6.27 -29.19 -38.90
CA LEU A 32 -5.54 -30.28 -38.24
C LEU A 32 -6.33 -31.60 -38.25
N SER A 33 -7.64 -31.55 -37.95
CA SER A 33 -8.48 -32.75 -37.98
C SER A 33 -8.57 -33.34 -39.40
N LEU A 34 -8.73 -32.47 -40.41
CA LEU A 34 -8.76 -32.91 -41.81
C LEU A 34 -7.44 -33.56 -42.23
N SER A 35 -6.30 -32.98 -41.86
CA SER A 35 -4.99 -33.53 -42.23
C SER A 35 -4.74 -34.90 -41.58
N ILE A 36 -5.13 -35.08 -40.32
CA ILE A 36 -5.04 -36.38 -39.62
C ILE A 36 -5.92 -37.41 -40.32
N ASN A 37 -7.18 -37.10 -40.61
CA ASN A 37 -8.09 -38.03 -41.27
C ASN A 37 -7.64 -38.38 -42.70
N LEU A 38 -7.12 -37.40 -43.46
CA LEU A 38 -6.55 -37.65 -44.80
C LEU A 38 -5.31 -38.54 -44.73
N SER A 39 -4.46 -38.37 -43.71
CA SER A 39 -3.29 -39.24 -43.50
C SER A 39 -3.71 -40.68 -43.15
N LEU A 40 -4.75 -40.85 -42.35
CA LEU A 40 -5.28 -42.17 -42.02
C LEU A 40 -5.88 -42.86 -43.24
N ALA A 41 -6.64 -42.11 -44.04
CA ALA A 41 -7.22 -42.60 -45.28
C ALA A 41 -6.15 -43.00 -46.31
N SER A 42 -5.06 -42.23 -46.43
CA SER A 42 -3.96 -42.55 -47.34
C SER A 42 -3.19 -43.79 -46.89
N VAL A 43 -2.92 -43.93 -45.58
CA VAL A 43 -2.32 -45.13 -45.00
C VAL A 43 -3.20 -46.35 -45.22
N LEU A 44 -4.52 -46.23 -45.05
CA LEU A 44 -5.44 -47.33 -45.29
C LEU A 44 -5.51 -47.71 -46.77
N TRP A 45 -5.51 -46.74 -47.67
CA TRP A 45 -5.54 -46.96 -49.11
C TRP A 45 -4.28 -47.69 -49.59
N VAL A 46 -3.10 -47.15 -49.25
CA VAL A 46 -1.81 -47.72 -49.67
C VAL A 46 -1.52 -49.02 -48.92
N GLY A 47 -1.78 -49.07 -47.61
CA GLY A 47 -1.61 -50.27 -46.81
C GLY A 47 -2.53 -51.40 -47.28
N GLY A 48 -3.78 -51.08 -47.59
CA GLY A 48 -4.75 -52.05 -48.11
C GLY A 48 -4.34 -52.65 -49.46
N SER A 49 -3.76 -51.85 -50.36
CA SER A 49 -3.26 -52.37 -51.64
C SER A 49 -2.04 -53.27 -51.48
N ILE A 50 -1.15 -52.99 -50.52
CA ILE A 50 0.01 -53.84 -50.19
C ILE A 50 -0.42 -55.14 -49.51
N VAL A 51 -1.45 -55.11 -48.67
CA VAL A 51 -2.06 -56.33 -48.12
C VAL A 51 -2.66 -57.18 -49.25
N GLY A 52 -3.32 -56.55 -50.22
CA GLY A 52 -3.89 -57.21 -51.40
C GLY A 52 -2.85 -57.87 -52.32
N SER A 53 -1.62 -57.36 -52.36
CA SER A 53 -0.50 -57.97 -53.10
C SER A 53 0.34 -58.96 -52.29
N GLY A 54 -0.03 -59.22 -51.02
CA GLY A 54 0.65 -60.16 -50.13
C GLY A 54 1.95 -59.63 -49.48
N GLY A 55 2.24 -58.33 -49.60
CA GLY A 55 3.44 -57.71 -49.04
C GLY A 55 3.35 -57.35 -47.54
N LEU A 56 2.13 -57.30 -46.99
CA LEU A 56 1.84 -57.02 -45.59
C LEU A 56 0.69 -57.92 -45.10
N THR A 57 0.71 -58.28 -43.83
CA THR A 57 -0.44 -58.91 -43.16
C THR A 57 -1.44 -57.84 -42.69
N THR A 58 -2.70 -58.24 -42.54
CA THR A 58 -3.73 -57.35 -41.96
C THR A 58 -3.35 -56.90 -40.54
N GLY A 59 -2.72 -57.77 -39.74
CA GLY A 59 -2.28 -57.45 -38.38
C GLY A 59 -1.17 -56.40 -38.32
N GLU A 60 -0.21 -56.43 -39.25
CA GLU A 60 0.85 -55.42 -39.35
C GLU A 60 0.29 -54.04 -39.71
N LEU A 61 -0.66 -53.97 -40.64
CA LEU A 61 -1.34 -52.72 -40.99
C LEU A 61 -2.15 -52.17 -39.82
N THR A 62 -2.93 -53.01 -39.13
CA THR A 62 -3.68 -52.59 -37.93
C THR A 62 -2.76 -52.07 -36.83
N SER A 63 -1.63 -52.75 -36.59
CA SER A 63 -0.63 -52.33 -35.60
C SER A 63 0.00 -50.98 -35.96
N PHE A 64 0.36 -50.78 -37.23
CA PHE A 64 0.90 -49.51 -37.72
C PHE A 64 -0.09 -48.35 -37.57
N MET A 65 -1.37 -48.56 -37.88
CA MET A 65 -2.43 -47.56 -37.68
C MET A 65 -2.60 -47.22 -36.20
N MET A 66 -2.57 -48.22 -35.32
CA MET A 66 -2.70 -48.02 -33.88
C MET A 66 -1.52 -47.21 -33.31
N TYR A 67 -0.28 -47.56 -33.66
CA TYR A 67 0.91 -46.82 -33.21
C TYR A 67 0.95 -45.39 -33.75
N SER A 68 0.56 -45.18 -35.01
CA SER A 68 0.45 -43.83 -35.60
C SER A 68 -0.58 -42.98 -34.87
N GLY A 69 -1.72 -43.57 -34.48
CA GLY A 69 -2.75 -42.90 -33.68
C GLY A 69 -2.24 -42.47 -32.30
N PHE A 70 -1.56 -43.35 -31.57
CA PHE A 70 -0.95 -43.01 -30.28
C PHE A 70 0.11 -41.91 -30.41
N MET A 71 0.93 -41.96 -31.46
CA MET A 71 1.95 -40.95 -31.73
C MET A 71 1.31 -39.57 -31.97
N CYS A 72 0.22 -39.50 -32.73
CA CYS A 72 -0.52 -38.25 -32.98
C CYS A 72 -1.06 -37.63 -31.69
N LEU A 73 -1.66 -38.44 -30.80
CA LEU A 73 -2.12 -37.98 -29.49
C LEU A 73 -0.97 -37.43 -28.62
N GLY A 74 0.20 -38.07 -28.66
CA GLY A 74 1.40 -37.59 -27.97
C GLY A 74 1.88 -36.22 -28.47
N PHE A 75 1.91 -36.02 -29.79
CA PHE A 75 2.30 -34.73 -30.39
C PHE A 75 1.31 -33.60 -30.07
N ALA A 76 0.01 -33.89 -30.05
CA ALA A 76 -1.01 -32.92 -29.69
C ALA A 76 -0.78 -32.38 -28.26
N GLN A 77 -0.46 -33.25 -27.29
CA GLN A 77 -0.17 -32.84 -25.93
C GLN A 77 1.11 -31.98 -25.83
N LEU A 78 2.15 -32.32 -26.59
CA LEU A 78 3.41 -31.56 -26.63
C LEU A 78 3.20 -30.13 -27.14
N SER A 79 2.29 -29.92 -28.10
CA SER A 79 1.96 -28.59 -28.62
C SER A 79 1.36 -27.67 -27.54
N THR A 80 0.53 -28.22 -26.65
CA THR A 80 -0.08 -27.45 -25.54
C THR A 80 0.89 -27.17 -24.40
N LEU A 81 1.98 -27.94 -24.30
CA LEU A 81 3.04 -27.69 -23.32
C LEU A 81 3.74 -26.37 -23.60
N GLY A 82 3.97 -26.02 -24.87
CA GLY A 82 4.66 -24.78 -25.25
C GLY A 82 3.89 -23.51 -24.85
N SER A 83 2.55 -23.50 -24.97
CA SER A 83 1.74 -22.37 -24.51
C SER A 83 1.70 -22.26 -22.99
N LYS A 84 1.63 -23.39 -22.28
CA LYS A 84 1.72 -23.44 -20.82
C LYS A 84 3.07 -22.93 -20.32
N VAL A 85 4.18 -23.39 -20.89
CA VAL A 85 5.54 -22.94 -20.52
C VAL A 85 5.69 -21.43 -20.72
N ARG A 86 5.20 -20.86 -21.83
CA ARG A 86 5.21 -19.41 -22.03
C ARG A 86 4.41 -18.66 -20.96
N ALA A 87 3.17 -19.07 -20.71
CA ALA A 87 2.33 -18.44 -19.69
C ALA A 87 2.93 -18.56 -18.27
N THR A 88 3.55 -19.70 -17.95
CA THR A 88 4.27 -19.90 -16.68
C THR A 88 5.48 -18.96 -16.58
N ASN A 89 6.26 -18.80 -17.65
CA ASN A 89 7.41 -17.89 -17.65
C ASN A 89 6.99 -16.42 -17.46
N GLU A 90 5.91 -15.99 -18.13
CA GLU A 90 5.36 -14.63 -17.97
C GLU A 90 4.89 -14.37 -16.53
N ALA A 91 4.11 -15.29 -15.96
CA ALA A 91 3.65 -15.18 -14.58
C ALA A 91 4.82 -15.20 -13.58
N THR A 92 5.83 -16.03 -13.84
CA THR A 92 7.02 -16.13 -13.00
C THR A 92 7.87 -14.87 -13.06
N ALA A 93 8.06 -14.27 -14.24
CA ALA A 93 8.76 -13.01 -14.40
C ALA A 93 8.05 -11.88 -13.63
N ALA A 94 6.73 -11.78 -13.74
CA ALA A 94 5.95 -10.80 -12.98
C ALA A 94 6.06 -11.00 -11.45
N LEU A 95 6.16 -12.25 -10.99
CA LEU A 95 6.42 -12.55 -9.58
C LEU A 95 7.83 -12.12 -9.15
N PHE A 96 8.85 -12.36 -9.97
CA PHE A 96 10.22 -11.93 -9.67
C PHE A 96 10.36 -10.40 -9.65
N ASP A 97 9.69 -9.70 -10.55
CA ASP A 97 9.64 -8.23 -10.55
C ASP A 97 9.03 -7.69 -9.25
N LEU A 98 8.04 -8.39 -8.67
CA LEU A 98 7.43 -8.01 -7.39
C LEU A 98 8.28 -8.36 -6.17
N VAL A 99 9.00 -9.49 -6.21
CA VAL A 99 9.82 -9.96 -5.09
C VAL A 99 11.14 -9.19 -5.00
N ASP A 100 11.71 -8.81 -6.14
CA ASP A 100 13.02 -8.15 -6.21
C ASP A 100 12.99 -6.85 -7.04
N PRO A 101 12.19 -5.84 -6.63
CA PRO A 101 12.08 -4.57 -7.36
C PRO A 101 13.40 -3.78 -7.41
N ASN A 102 14.40 -4.18 -6.60
CA ASN A 102 15.68 -3.50 -6.44
C ASN A 102 16.83 -4.13 -7.23
N GLN A 103 16.64 -5.20 -8.02
CA GLN A 103 17.77 -5.75 -8.80
C GLN A 103 18.33 -4.74 -9.83
N SER A 104 17.52 -3.77 -10.26
CA SER A 104 17.92 -2.64 -11.10
C SER A 104 18.59 -1.49 -10.33
N GLN A 105 18.38 -1.38 -9.02
CA GLN A 105 19.01 -0.37 -8.14
C GLN A 105 20.28 -0.86 -7.44
N LEU A 106 20.39 -2.18 -7.18
CA LEU A 106 21.54 -2.82 -6.54
C LEU A 106 22.86 -2.71 -7.33
N LYS A 107 22.81 -2.43 -8.64
CA LYS A 107 24.02 -2.17 -9.43
C LYS A 107 24.57 -0.74 -9.30
N ALA A 108 23.82 0.19 -8.71
CA ALA A 108 24.24 1.59 -8.55
C ALA A 108 24.66 1.93 -7.10
N GLU A 109 24.15 1.20 -6.10
CA GLU A 109 24.43 1.47 -4.68
C GLU A 109 25.32 0.37 -4.07
N THR A 110 26.49 0.16 -4.66
CA THR A 110 27.61 -0.47 -3.95
C THR A 110 28.56 0.64 -3.51
N THR A 111 28.26 1.32 -2.38
CA THR A 111 29.19 1.95 -1.41
C THR A 111 28.38 2.81 -0.42
N LEU A 112 27.56 2.19 0.42
CA LEU A 112 27.29 2.72 1.76
C LEU A 112 27.41 1.52 2.70
N GLN A 113 28.45 1.54 3.52
CA GLN A 113 28.79 0.46 4.45
C GLN A 113 27.61 0.24 5.42
N LEU A 114 27.08 -0.97 5.43
CA LEU A 114 25.99 -1.42 6.32
C LEU A 114 26.37 -1.39 7.81
N GLU A 115 27.63 -1.10 8.15
CA GLU A 115 28.14 -1.02 9.52
C GLU A 115 27.64 0.23 10.28
N ASP A 116 27.34 1.34 9.60
CA ASP A 116 26.93 2.59 10.28
C ASP A 116 25.42 2.69 10.59
N VAL A 117 24.58 1.94 9.88
CA VAL A 117 23.10 2.01 10.02
C VAL A 117 22.61 1.33 11.30
N THR A 118 23.32 0.28 11.74
CA THR A 118 22.97 -0.50 12.93
C THR A 118 23.56 0.09 14.22
N ALA A 119 24.75 0.69 14.15
CA ALA A 119 25.49 1.20 15.31
C ALA A 119 24.82 2.35 16.07
N TYR A 120 23.95 3.14 15.42
CA TYR A 120 23.25 4.25 16.08
C TYR A 120 21.95 3.82 16.80
N SER A 121 21.28 2.78 16.30
CA SER A 121 20.05 2.21 16.90
C SER A 121 20.34 1.61 18.30
N GLU A 122 21.55 1.07 18.50
CA GLU A 122 21.96 0.47 19.77
C GLU A 122 22.34 1.48 20.86
N LYS A 123 22.53 2.77 20.54
CA LYS A 123 23.10 3.76 21.48
C LYS A 123 22.10 4.64 22.23
N LYS A 124 20.82 4.65 21.82
CA LYS A 124 19.79 5.48 22.47
C LYS A 124 18.53 4.66 22.73
N ASP A 125 18.53 3.90 23.83
CA ASP A 125 17.32 3.18 24.31
C ASP A 125 16.15 4.13 24.61
N GLU A 126 16.42 5.44 24.79
CA GLU A 126 15.40 6.45 25.03
C GLU A 126 15.45 7.59 24.01
N ILE A 127 14.36 7.72 23.25
CA ILE A 127 14.09 8.90 22.42
C ILE A 127 13.52 9.99 23.32
N GLU A 128 14.00 11.22 23.23
CA GLU A 128 13.46 12.39 23.93
C GLU A 128 12.25 12.97 23.18
N GLY A 129 12.29 12.90 21.84
CA GLY A 129 11.16 13.23 20.96
C GLY A 129 11.30 14.59 20.29
N ALA A 130 12.51 15.14 20.16
CA ALA A 130 12.73 16.37 19.41
C ALA A 130 12.68 16.06 17.91
N ILE A 131 11.81 16.74 17.15
CA ILE A 131 11.67 16.53 15.70
C ILE A 131 12.08 17.80 14.97
N ALA A 132 12.87 17.67 13.91
CA ALA A 132 13.21 18.81 13.07
C ALA A 132 13.18 18.46 11.57
N LEU A 133 12.59 19.36 10.78
CA LEU A 133 12.75 19.41 9.32
C LEU A 133 13.80 20.47 9.04
N ASN A 134 14.88 20.09 8.35
CA ASN A 134 15.99 20.97 8.02
C ASN A 134 16.06 21.14 6.50
N HIS A 135 15.71 22.33 6.00
CA HIS A 135 15.81 22.70 4.59
C HIS A 135 15.14 21.71 3.62
N VAL A 136 13.95 21.22 3.99
CA VAL A 136 13.26 20.15 3.28
C VAL A 136 12.60 20.65 2.00
N THR A 137 12.97 20.05 0.87
CA THR A 137 12.29 20.25 -0.42
C THR A 137 11.63 18.94 -0.85
N PHE A 138 10.37 19.01 -1.24
CA PHE A 138 9.60 17.83 -1.65
C PHE A 138 8.47 18.18 -2.61
N GLY A 139 8.16 17.27 -3.55
CA GLY A 139 6.98 17.35 -4.42
C GLY A 139 6.59 15.98 -4.99
N TYR A 140 5.30 15.79 -5.30
CA TYR A 140 4.77 14.53 -5.86
C TYR A 140 4.96 14.40 -7.40
N ASN A 141 5.86 15.18 -8.00
CA ASN A 141 6.19 15.20 -9.44
C ASN A 141 5.17 15.79 -10.44
N VAL A 142 3.94 16.18 -10.02
CA VAL A 142 2.90 16.60 -11.00
C VAL A 142 2.87 18.12 -11.27
N HIS A 143 3.20 18.98 -10.29
CA HIS A 143 3.05 20.44 -10.41
C HIS A 143 4.22 21.24 -9.81
N GLY A 144 5.41 20.64 -9.71
CA GLY A 144 6.57 21.24 -9.04
C GLY A 144 6.62 20.91 -7.54
N PRO A 145 7.61 21.47 -6.81
CA PRO A 145 7.81 21.18 -5.39
C PRO A 145 6.70 21.81 -4.54
N LEU A 146 6.10 21.00 -3.67
CA LEU A 146 5.13 21.42 -2.66
C LEU A 146 5.80 22.21 -1.54
N PHE A 147 7.00 21.80 -1.15
CA PHE A 147 7.85 22.49 -0.18
C PHE A 147 9.14 22.91 -0.85
N LYS A 148 9.53 24.17 -0.66
CA LYS A 148 10.83 24.71 -1.05
C LYS A 148 11.48 25.21 0.23
N ASP A 149 12.48 24.48 0.71
CA ASP A 149 13.26 24.86 1.90
C ASP A 149 12.46 24.92 3.23
N LEU A 150 11.56 23.96 3.46
CA LEU A 150 10.78 23.88 4.69
C LEU A 150 11.67 23.57 5.90
N THR A 151 11.72 24.50 6.85
CA THR A 151 12.41 24.33 8.13
C THR A 151 11.43 24.46 9.29
N TRP A 152 11.45 23.48 10.19
CA TRP A 152 10.59 23.49 11.37
C TRP A 152 11.22 22.67 12.50
N HIS A 153 11.19 23.20 13.72
CA HIS A 153 11.68 22.52 14.91
C HIS A 153 10.54 22.35 15.93
N VAL A 154 10.37 21.12 16.42
CA VAL A 154 9.41 20.74 17.45
C VAL A 154 10.21 20.26 18.67
N PRO A 155 10.17 21.00 19.80
CA PRO A 155 10.87 20.61 21.02
C PRO A 155 10.38 19.27 21.58
N ALA A 156 11.28 18.53 22.22
CA ALA A 156 10.94 17.30 22.93
C ALA A 156 9.88 17.55 24.03
N GLY A 157 8.93 16.64 24.19
CA GLY A 157 7.89 16.73 25.21
C GLY A 157 6.78 17.74 24.92
N SER A 158 6.83 18.45 23.78
CA SER A 158 5.86 19.49 23.46
C SER A 158 4.61 18.93 22.75
N THR A 159 3.50 19.66 22.88
CA THR A 159 2.28 19.43 22.10
C THR A 159 2.07 20.60 21.17
N VAL A 160 2.28 20.38 19.86
CA VAL A 160 2.25 21.43 18.84
C VAL A 160 1.15 21.16 17.83
N ALA A 161 0.33 22.18 17.54
CA ALA A 161 -0.64 22.12 16.46
C ALA A 161 0.00 22.54 15.13
N LEU A 162 -0.25 21.80 14.05
CA LEU A 162 0.07 22.21 12.69
C LEU A 162 -1.21 22.60 11.95
N VAL A 163 -1.32 23.87 11.58
CA VAL A 163 -2.52 24.46 10.97
C VAL A 163 -2.18 25.07 9.61
N GLY A 164 -3.20 25.30 8.78
CA GLY A 164 -3.02 25.86 7.44
C GLY A 164 -4.20 25.53 6.53
N ALA A 165 -4.29 26.21 5.39
CA ALA A 165 -5.35 26.01 4.41
C ALA A 165 -5.44 24.55 3.92
N SER A 166 -6.59 24.17 3.35
CA SER A 166 -6.70 22.89 2.65
C SER A 166 -5.69 22.84 1.51
N GLY A 167 -5.00 21.72 1.33
CA GLY A 167 -3.94 21.60 0.32
C GLY A 167 -2.58 22.20 0.68
N ALA A 168 -2.43 22.89 1.81
CA ALA A 168 -1.14 23.51 2.22
C ALA A 168 -0.01 22.50 2.49
N GLY A 169 -0.30 21.19 2.53
CA GLY A 169 0.70 20.13 2.68
C GLY A 169 0.80 19.50 4.08
N LYS A 170 -0.10 19.81 5.02
CA LYS A 170 -0.07 19.29 6.41
C LYS A 170 0.09 17.76 6.48
N SER A 171 -0.70 17.01 5.73
CA SER A 171 -0.62 15.55 5.68
C SER A 171 0.70 15.04 5.08
N THR A 172 1.31 15.82 4.19
CA THR A 172 2.64 15.51 3.64
C THR A 172 3.73 15.70 4.70
N VAL A 173 3.64 16.75 5.54
CA VAL A 173 4.57 16.93 6.67
C VAL A 173 4.51 15.74 7.62
N ALA A 174 3.32 15.26 8.00
CA ALA A 174 3.18 14.05 8.81
C ALA A 174 3.83 12.82 8.17
N LYS A 175 3.66 12.64 6.85
CA LYS A 175 4.26 11.52 6.12
C LYS A 175 5.79 11.60 6.05
N LEU A 176 6.35 12.81 5.92
CA LEU A 176 7.80 13.04 5.96
C LEU A 176 8.37 12.75 7.36
N MET A 177 7.70 13.23 8.41
CA MET A 177 8.08 12.97 9.80
C MET A 177 8.05 11.48 10.18
N THR A 178 7.12 10.72 9.60
CA THR A 178 6.95 9.28 9.84
C THR A 178 7.74 8.41 8.85
N ARG A 179 8.57 9.02 7.98
CA ARG A 179 9.33 8.35 6.90
C ARG A 179 8.45 7.47 6.00
N LEU A 180 7.19 7.88 5.79
CA LEU A 180 6.33 7.35 4.74
C LEU A 180 6.63 7.98 3.37
N LEU A 181 7.28 9.15 3.40
CA LEU A 181 7.83 9.84 2.24
C LEU A 181 9.27 10.24 2.57
N GLU A 182 10.11 10.29 1.54
CA GLU A 182 11.47 10.79 1.64
C GLU A 182 11.58 12.14 0.93
N PRO A 183 12.24 13.13 1.53
CA PRO A 183 12.42 14.44 0.92
C PRO A 183 13.32 14.35 -0.31
N SER A 184 13.11 15.22 -1.30
CA SER A 184 13.99 15.31 -2.48
C SER A 184 15.33 15.96 -2.14
N SER A 185 15.34 16.90 -1.18
CA SER A 185 16.55 17.46 -0.58
C SER A 185 16.27 17.90 0.86
N GLY A 186 17.34 18.12 1.64
CA GLY A 186 17.23 18.39 3.08
C GLY A 186 17.09 17.08 3.88
N ARG A 187 16.80 17.20 5.17
CA ARG A 187 16.64 16.02 6.05
C ARG A 187 15.61 16.23 7.13
N VAL A 188 15.02 15.13 7.57
CA VAL A 188 14.13 15.08 8.73
C VAL A 188 14.88 14.35 9.84
N THR A 189 14.91 14.93 11.03
CA THR A 189 15.69 14.38 12.15
C THR A 189 14.81 14.15 13.36
N LEU A 190 15.09 13.06 14.09
CA LEU A 190 14.55 12.71 15.40
C LEU A 190 15.71 12.70 16.39
N ASP A 191 15.64 13.56 17.42
CA ASP A 191 16.72 13.82 18.38
C ASP A 191 18.07 14.17 17.71
N GLY A 192 18.02 14.84 16.55
CA GLY A 192 19.20 15.21 15.76
C GLY A 192 19.72 14.11 14.82
N ILE A 193 19.20 12.89 14.91
CA ILE A 193 19.55 11.77 14.03
C ILE A 193 18.62 11.77 12.81
N ASP A 194 19.16 11.62 11.61
CA ASP A 194 18.37 11.56 10.38
C ASP A 194 17.44 10.34 10.38
N VAL A 195 16.15 10.55 10.16
CA VAL A 195 15.18 9.44 10.09
C VAL A 195 15.47 8.49 8.94
N ALA A 196 16.15 8.96 7.89
CA ALA A 196 16.57 8.14 6.75
C ALA A 196 17.64 7.10 7.13
N THR A 197 18.48 7.38 8.12
CA THR A 197 19.53 6.46 8.58
C THR A 197 19.08 5.57 9.73
N LEU A 198 17.97 5.89 10.41
CA LEU A 198 17.41 5.05 11.46
C LEU A 198 16.88 3.71 10.90
N ASP A 199 17.00 2.66 11.71
CA ASP A 199 16.30 1.42 11.45
C ASP A 199 14.77 1.66 11.43
N LYS A 200 14.10 1.06 10.44
CA LYS A 200 12.67 1.27 10.21
C LYS A 200 11.83 0.66 11.33
N GLU A 201 12.26 -0.46 11.90
CA GLU A 201 11.54 -1.08 13.01
C GLU A 201 11.68 -0.25 14.28
N PHE A 202 12.88 0.24 14.59
CA PHE A 202 13.11 1.18 15.69
C PHE A 202 12.23 2.43 15.57
N LEU A 203 12.23 3.09 14.41
CA LEU A 203 11.42 4.30 14.20
C LEU A 203 9.91 4.01 14.38
N ARG A 204 9.41 2.91 13.81
CA ARG A 204 7.98 2.56 13.86
C ARG A 204 7.49 2.14 15.24
N ARG A 205 8.36 1.62 16.10
CA ARG A 205 8.03 1.31 17.50
C ARG A 205 7.87 2.57 18.36
N HIS A 206 8.55 3.65 18.00
CA HIS A 206 8.55 4.90 18.78
C HIS A 206 7.65 6.01 18.21
N VAL A 207 7.17 5.86 16.98
CA VAL A 207 6.30 6.84 16.33
C VAL A 207 4.91 6.25 16.11
N ALA A 208 3.91 6.86 16.74
CA ALA A 208 2.51 6.52 16.51
C ALA A 208 1.82 7.60 15.66
N MET A 209 1.05 7.15 14.66
CA MET A 209 0.23 8.03 13.83
C MET A 209 -1.24 7.60 13.93
N VAL A 210 -2.12 8.57 14.21
CA VAL A 210 -3.57 8.39 14.16
C VAL A 210 -4.10 9.06 12.88
N PRO A 211 -4.40 8.30 11.82
CA PRO A 211 -4.91 8.88 10.59
C PRO A 211 -6.36 9.35 10.76
N GLN A 212 -6.78 10.30 9.91
CA GLN A 212 -8.17 10.80 9.86
C GLN A 212 -9.17 9.65 9.66
N ASP A 213 -8.87 8.75 8.72
CA ASP A 213 -9.62 7.52 8.45
C ASP A 213 -8.92 6.31 9.09
N ALA A 214 -9.26 6.05 10.36
CA ALA A 214 -8.75 4.92 11.11
C ALA A 214 -9.25 3.58 10.52
N THR A 215 -8.31 2.74 10.09
CA THR A 215 -8.60 1.36 9.66
C THR A 215 -8.40 0.38 10.81
N ILE A 216 -9.40 -0.46 11.04
CA ILE A 216 -9.38 -1.55 12.04
C ILE A 216 -9.36 -2.88 11.29
N PHE A 217 -8.38 -3.73 11.60
CA PHE A 217 -8.32 -5.10 11.11
C PHE A 217 -9.31 -5.98 11.87
N ALA A 218 -9.80 -7.04 11.24
CA ALA A 218 -10.66 -8.01 11.90
C ALA A 218 -9.86 -8.82 12.93
N GLN A 219 -9.98 -8.45 14.20
CA GLN A 219 -9.30 -9.06 15.36
C GLN A 219 -10.04 -8.71 16.65
N THR A 220 -9.64 -9.25 17.79
CA THR A 220 -10.25 -8.89 19.08
C THR A 220 -9.97 -7.43 19.45
N ALA A 221 -10.85 -6.79 20.22
CA ALA A 221 -10.63 -5.41 20.71
C ALA A 221 -9.30 -5.29 21.49
N HIS A 222 -8.94 -6.34 22.25
CA HIS A 222 -7.64 -6.48 22.91
C HIS A 222 -6.48 -6.44 21.91
N ALA A 223 -6.49 -7.32 20.91
CA ALA A 223 -5.43 -7.40 19.90
C ALA A 223 -5.32 -6.12 19.07
N ALA A 224 -6.46 -5.45 18.79
CA ALA A 224 -6.49 -4.19 18.06
C ALA A 224 -5.73 -3.06 18.76
N ILE A 225 -5.80 -2.99 20.09
CA ILE A 225 -5.07 -2.00 20.90
C ILE A 225 -3.62 -2.46 21.10
N LYS A 226 -3.42 -3.74 21.48
CA LYS A 226 -2.10 -4.33 21.76
C LYS A 226 -1.17 -4.38 20.54
N TYR A 227 -1.72 -4.24 19.33
CA TYR A 227 -0.95 -4.19 18.07
C TYR A 227 0.26 -3.24 18.10
N ALA A 228 0.15 -2.10 18.79
CA ALA A 228 1.25 -1.13 18.87
C ALA A 228 2.43 -1.60 19.73
N ASN A 229 2.18 -2.42 20.74
CA ASN A 229 3.20 -2.95 21.63
C ASN A 229 2.80 -4.36 22.08
N PRO A 230 3.26 -5.41 21.36
CA PRO A 230 2.94 -6.80 21.70
C PRO A 230 3.38 -7.22 23.12
N ALA A 231 4.40 -6.55 23.68
CA ALA A 231 4.90 -6.81 25.01
C ALA A 231 4.10 -6.10 26.12
N ALA A 232 3.12 -5.26 25.78
CA ALA A 232 2.30 -4.56 26.77
C ALA A 232 1.46 -5.53 27.63
N SER A 233 1.30 -5.19 28.90
CA SER A 233 0.44 -5.93 29.82
C SER A 233 -1.05 -5.69 29.50
N ASP A 234 -1.92 -6.57 29.98
CA ASP A 234 -3.37 -6.38 29.80
C ASP A 234 -3.88 -5.14 30.55
N ASP A 235 -3.24 -4.77 31.64
CA ASP A 235 -3.55 -3.55 32.38
C ASP A 235 -3.14 -2.30 31.62
N ASP A 236 -2.01 -2.32 30.90
CA ASP A 236 -1.63 -1.23 29.99
C ASP A 236 -2.65 -1.06 28.86
N VAL A 237 -3.16 -2.17 28.32
CA VAL A 237 -4.20 -2.15 27.28
C VAL A 237 -5.49 -1.52 27.81
N ARG A 238 -5.90 -1.87 29.03
CA ARG A 238 -7.08 -1.27 29.69
C ARG A 238 -6.86 0.21 30.00
N ALA A 239 -5.69 0.58 30.50
CA ALA A 239 -5.34 1.97 30.78
C ALA A 239 -5.34 2.83 29.50
N ALA A 240 -4.76 2.34 28.40
CA ALA A 240 -4.78 3.02 27.11
C ALA A 240 -6.20 3.15 26.56
N ALA A 241 -7.03 2.12 26.70
CA ALA A 241 -8.44 2.16 26.32
C ALA A 241 -9.25 3.18 27.14
N ALA A 242 -8.97 3.29 28.44
CA ALA A 242 -9.60 4.26 29.33
C ALA A 242 -9.21 5.70 28.95
N LEU A 243 -7.92 5.96 28.72
CA LEU A 243 -7.43 7.27 28.27
C LEU A 243 -8.01 7.69 26.92
N ALA A 244 -8.29 6.73 26.03
CA ALA A 244 -8.93 7.00 24.74
C ALA A 244 -10.47 7.02 24.80
N HIS A 245 -11.08 6.86 25.98
CA HIS A 245 -12.53 6.78 26.16
C HIS A 245 -13.22 5.68 25.32
N VAL A 246 -12.56 4.53 25.17
CA VAL A 246 -13.10 3.36 24.45
C VAL A 246 -13.32 2.15 25.36
N HIS A 247 -12.84 2.21 26.60
CA HIS A 247 -13.02 1.14 27.59
C HIS A 247 -14.49 0.77 27.80
N ASP A 248 -15.34 1.76 28.10
CA ASP A 248 -16.76 1.52 28.40
C ASP A 248 -17.48 0.84 27.24
N PHE A 249 -17.25 1.34 26.02
CA PHE A 249 -17.76 0.71 24.79
C PHE A 249 -17.30 -0.74 24.66
N ILE A 250 -16.02 -1.03 24.91
CA ILE A 250 -15.49 -2.39 24.81
C ILE A 250 -16.14 -3.28 25.88
N THR A 251 -16.33 -2.79 27.11
CA THR A 251 -16.95 -3.57 28.19
C THR A 251 -18.43 -3.86 27.98
N GLU A 252 -19.14 -3.04 27.21
CA GLU A 252 -20.53 -3.28 26.82
C GLU A 252 -20.67 -4.38 25.74
N LEU A 253 -19.57 -4.77 25.07
CA LEU A 253 -19.60 -5.84 24.08
C LEU A 253 -19.82 -7.21 24.73
N PRO A 254 -20.47 -8.17 24.03
CA PRO A 254 -20.82 -9.48 24.61
C PRO A 254 -19.64 -10.26 25.23
N GLN A 255 -18.43 -10.12 24.69
CA GLN A 255 -17.22 -10.77 25.19
C GLN A 255 -16.17 -9.74 25.64
N GLY A 256 -16.57 -8.49 25.90
CA GLY A 256 -15.66 -7.43 26.28
C GLY A 256 -14.50 -7.27 25.29
N TYR A 257 -13.28 -7.28 25.82
CA TYR A 257 -12.02 -7.19 25.09
C TYR A 257 -11.75 -8.33 24.10
N ASP A 258 -12.37 -9.49 24.30
CA ASP A 258 -12.23 -10.65 23.39
C ASP A 258 -13.19 -10.58 22.20
N THR A 259 -14.07 -9.57 22.17
CA THR A 259 -15.00 -9.37 21.05
C THR A 259 -14.23 -9.00 19.79
N VAL A 260 -14.52 -9.68 18.67
CA VAL A 260 -13.95 -9.36 17.37
C VAL A 260 -14.53 -8.04 16.85
N VAL A 261 -13.67 -7.05 16.65
CA VAL A 261 -14.01 -5.75 16.05
C VAL A 261 -13.61 -5.75 14.57
N THR A 262 -14.46 -5.15 13.74
CA THR A 262 -14.31 -5.09 12.28
C THR A 262 -14.75 -3.72 11.77
N GLN A 263 -14.42 -3.41 10.52
CA GLN A 263 -14.86 -2.18 9.87
C GLN A 263 -16.38 -1.95 9.88
N SER A 264 -17.20 -3.01 9.97
CA SER A 264 -18.66 -2.93 9.89
C SER A 264 -19.36 -2.82 11.24
N ASN A 265 -18.73 -3.25 12.34
CA ASN A 265 -19.37 -3.30 13.65
C ASN A 265 -18.96 -2.16 14.61
N VAL A 266 -18.03 -1.31 14.20
CA VAL A 266 -17.65 -0.10 14.95
C VAL A 266 -17.96 1.17 14.17
N SER A 267 -18.53 2.15 14.86
CA SER A 267 -18.77 3.50 14.32
C SER A 267 -17.46 4.24 14.03
N GLY A 268 -17.50 5.30 13.22
CA GLY A 268 -16.32 6.11 12.91
C GLY A 268 -15.61 6.67 14.16
N GLY A 269 -16.37 7.17 15.13
CA GLY A 269 -15.82 7.66 16.40
C GLY A 269 -15.20 6.55 17.25
N GLN A 270 -15.79 5.35 17.28
CA GLN A 270 -15.20 4.19 17.95
C GLN A 270 -13.90 3.77 17.26
N LYS A 271 -13.85 3.70 15.92
CA LYS A 271 -12.62 3.41 15.16
C LYS A 271 -11.49 4.39 15.51
N GLN A 272 -11.80 5.68 15.57
CA GLN A 272 -10.82 6.71 15.94
C GLN A 272 -10.32 6.53 17.37
N ARG A 273 -11.21 6.25 18.33
CA ARG A 273 -10.82 6.00 19.73
C ARG A 273 -10.01 4.71 19.90
N LEU A 274 -10.32 3.64 19.17
CA LEU A 274 -9.47 2.44 19.13
C LEU A 274 -8.08 2.74 18.57
N ALA A 275 -8.00 3.51 17.48
CA ALA A 275 -6.72 3.92 16.91
C ALA A 275 -5.91 4.83 17.86
N LEU A 276 -6.61 5.70 18.60
CA LEU A 276 -6.00 6.53 19.64
C LEU A 276 -5.49 5.68 20.80
N ALA A 277 -6.28 4.71 21.31
CA ALA A 277 -5.83 3.79 22.36
C ALA A 277 -4.55 3.05 21.93
N ARG A 278 -4.51 2.57 20.69
CA ARG A 278 -3.33 1.95 20.09
C ARG A 278 -2.12 2.90 20.07
N ALA A 279 -2.32 4.17 19.73
CA ALA A 279 -1.25 5.16 19.75
C ALA A 279 -0.79 5.51 21.18
N LEU A 280 -1.71 5.62 22.14
CA LEU A 280 -1.37 5.90 23.54
C LEU A 280 -0.57 4.76 24.20
N LEU A 281 -0.75 3.53 23.73
CA LEU A 281 0.02 2.37 24.21
C LEU A 281 1.53 2.50 23.93
N THR A 282 1.94 3.30 22.93
CA THR A 282 3.37 3.59 22.67
C THR A 282 3.96 4.65 23.59
N ARG A 283 3.16 5.23 24.50
CA ARG A 283 3.56 6.29 25.45
C ARG A 283 4.28 7.46 24.75
N PRO A 284 3.60 8.17 23.82
CA PRO A 284 4.23 9.22 23.03
C PRO A 284 4.73 10.38 23.92
N LYS A 285 5.97 10.82 23.70
CA LYS A 285 6.58 11.94 24.43
C LYS A 285 6.23 13.31 23.80
N THR A 286 6.31 13.39 22.48
CA THR A 286 5.98 14.60 21.70
C THR A 286 4.74 14.36 20.89
N THR A 287 3.82 15.33 20.86
CA THR A 287 2.53 15.21 20.15
C THR A 287 2.40 16.31 19.12
N ILE A 288 2.12 15.92 17.87
CA ILE A 288 1.82 16.86 16.79
C ILE A 288 0.36 16.68 16.38
N VAL A 289 -0.43 17.74 16.52
CA VAL A 289 -1.86 17.72 16.21
C VAL A 289 -2.09 18.42 14.89
N ILE A 290 -2.54 17.68 13.87
CA ILE A 290 -2.98 18.28 12.60
C ILE A 290 -4.48 18.54 12.70
N ALA A 291 -4.86 19.80 12.88
CA ALA A 291 -6.24 20.18 13.12
C ALA A 291 -6.75 21.19 12.08
N HIS A 292 -8.05 21.10 11.83
CA HIS A 292 -8.82 22.03 11.01
C HIS A 292 -9.82 22.86 11.83
N ARG A 293 -9.97 22.60 13.14
CA ARG A 293 -10.94 23.28 14.01
C ARG A 293 -10.25 24.11 15.09
N VAL A 294 -10.68 25.35 15.22
CA VAL A 294 -10.18 26.32 16.23
C VAL A 294 -10.23 25.77 17.65
N SER A 295 -11.30 25.08 18.03
CA SER A 295 -11.46 24.51 19.38
C SER A 295 -10.39 23.47 19.73
N THR A 296 -9.93 22.68 18.75
CA THR A 296 -8.85 21.71 18.93
C THR A 296 -7.49 22.39 19.02
N ILE A 297 -7.30 23.45 18.25
CA ILE A 297 -6.03 24.20 18.17
C ILE A 297 -5.77 24.98 19.47
N ARG A 298 -6.82 25.56 20.09
CA ARG A 298 -6.73 26.32 21.35
C ARG A 298 -6.15 25.54 22.53
N ALA A 299 -6.28 24.22 22.54
CA ALA A 299 -5.75 23.37 23.62
C ALA A 299 -4.24 23.09 23.50
N CYS A 300 -3.60 23.47 22.38
CA CYS A 300 -2.19 23.19 22.13
C CYS A 300 -1.29 24.28 22.72
N ALA A 301 -0.13 23.87 23.27
CA ALA A 301 0.82 24.79 23.87
C ALA A 301 1.49 25.71 22.83
N THR A 302 1.64 25.22 21.60
CA THR A 302 2.21 25.97 20.49
C THR A 302 1.47 25.61 19.21
N ILE A 303 1.37 26.57 18.30
CA ILE A 303 0.73 26.44 17.01
C ILE A 303 1.75 26.86 15.95
N ALA A 304 1.93 26.03 14.92
CA ALA A 304 2.73 26.30 13.75
C ALA A 304 1.81 26.42 12.53
N VAL A 305 1.90 27.54 11.81
CA VAL A 305 1.07 27.86 10.65
C VAL A 305 1.84 27.54 9.37
N LEU A 306 1.34 26.56 8.61
CA LEU A 306 1.84 26.18 7.30
C LEU A 306 1.13 27.00 6.22
N HIS A 307 1.89 27.83 5.52
CA HIS A 307 1.41 28.66 4.42
C HIS A 307 2.42 28.65 3.27
N GLU A 308 1.92 28.47 2.04
CA GLU A 308 2.73 28.42 0.81
C GLU A 308 3.96 27.50 0.86
N GLY A 309 3.84 26.39 1.62
CA GLY A 309 4.90 25.39 1.73
C GLY A 309 6.01 25.71 2.73
N ALA A 310 5.83 26.73 3.59
CA ALA A 310 6.73 27.09 4.68
C ALA A 310 5.98 27.26 6.01
N ILE A 311 6.69 27.11 7.14
CA ILE A 311 6.16 27.52 8.44
C ILE A 311 6.27 29.04 8.55
N ALA A 312 5.13 29.72 8.42
CA ALA A 312 5.06 31.18 8.36
C ALA A 312 5.00 31.81 9.76
N GLU A 313 4.31 31.17 10.70
CA GLU A 313 4.10 31.69 12.05
C GLU A 313 4.21 30.55 13.07
N VAL A 314 4.81 30.83 14.24
CA VAL A 314 4.87 29.91 15.38
C VAL A 314 4.63 30.70 16.66
N GLY A 315 3.69 30.25 17.49
CA GLY A 315 3.39 30.93 18.76
C GLY A 315 2.27 30.28 19.55
N THR A 316 1.88 30.89 20.65
CA THR A 316 0.66 30.53 21.39
C THR A 316 -0.58 31.06 20.67
N TYR A 317 -1.75 30.54 21.02
CA TYR A 317 -3.02 31.01 20.45
C TYR A 317 -3.18 32.54 20.58
N ASP A 318 -2.93 33.11 21.76
CA ASP A 318 -3.10 34.56 22.01
C ASP A 318 -2.05 35.44 21.30
N GLN A 319 -0.90 34.87 20.94
CA GLN A 319 0.11 35.57 20.15
C GLN A 319 -0.30 35.63 18.68
N LEU A 320 -0.95 34.59 18.19
CA LEU A 320 -1.32 34.43 16.78
C LEU A 320 -2.72 34.95 16.47
N ASP A 321 -3.67 34.97 17.41
CA ASP A 321 -5.02 35.50 17.18
C ASP A 321 -5.05 37.03 17.28
N ARG A 322 -4.30 37.68 16.38
CA ARG A 322 -4.17 39.15 16.28
C ARG A 322 -4.38 39.60 14.84
N ASP A 323 -5.02 40.75 14.70
CA ASP A 323 -5.26 41.38 13.40
C ASP A 323 -3.96 41.49 12.58
N GLY A 324 -4.04 41.03 11.32
CA GLY A 324 -2.93 41.05 10.37
C GLY A 324 -2.07 39.79 10.31
N THR A 325 -2.29 38.80 11.20
CA THR A 325 -1.65 37.49 11.10
C THR A 325 -2.35 36.56 10.11
N ILE A 326 -1.60 35.61 9.57
CA ILE A 326 -2.13 34.53 8.72
C ILE A 326 -3.04 33.64 9.57
N PHE A 327 -2.65 33.34 10.80
CA PHE A 327 -3.47 32.55 11.73
C PHE A 327 -4.85 33.17 11.97
N HIS A 328 -4.92 34.46 12.31
CA HIS A 328 -6.19 35.14 12.56
C HIS A 328 -7.10 35.09 11.33
N SER A 329 -6.55 35.30 10.14
CA SER A 329 -7.29 35.18 8.87
C SER A 329 -7.86 33.77 8.67
N LEU A 330 -7.09 32.72 8.96
CA LEU A 330 -7.54 31.32 8.87
C LEU A 330 -8.67 31.01 9.87
N VAL A 331 -8.57 31.53 11.10
CA VAL A 331 -9.59 31.37 12.13
C VAL A 331 -10.86 32.10 11.73
N ALA A 332 -10.77 33.35 11.25
CA ALA A 332 -11.91 34.12 10.81
C ALA A 332 -12.71 33.42 9.69
N THR A 333 -12.03 32.85 8.70
CA THR A 333 -12.68 32.05 7.64
C THR A 333 -13.41 30.83 8.21
N GLN A 334 -12.80 30.11 9.16
CA GLN A 334 -13.43 28.93 9.77
C GLN A 334 -14.66 29.25 10.62
N VAL A 335 -14.67 30.42 11.28
CA VAL A 335 -15.83 30.86 12.07
C VAL A 335 -17.01 31.22 11.16
N ILE A 336 -16.72 31.84 10.00
CA ILE A 336 -17.74 32.15 8.99
C ILE A 336 -18.33 30.85 8.42
N ASP A 337 -17.49 29.89 8.00
CA ASP A 337 -17.94 28.60 7.46
C ASP A 337 -18.72 27.75 8.48
N ALA A 338 -18.52 27.96 9.79
CA ALA A 338 -19.24 27.25 10.84
C ALA A 338 -20.57 27.91 11.24
N SER A 339 -20.84 29.13 10.73
CA SER A 339 -22.04 29.92 11.01
C SER A 339 -23.10 29.88 9.89
N GLU A 340 -22.78 29.25 8.75
CA GLU A 340 -23.70 28.85 7.68
C GLU A 340 -24.18 27.40 7.85
#